data_AF-A0A519S5Q5-F1
#
_entry.id   AF-A0A519S5Q5-F1
#
_cell.length_a   1.000
_cell.length_b   1.000
_cell.length_c   1.000
_cell.angle_alpha   90.00
_cell.angle_beta   90.00
_cell.angle_gamma   90.00
#
_symmetry.space_group_name_H-M   'P 1'
#
loop_
_entity.id
_entity.type
_entity.pdbx_description
1 polymer ?
#
loop_
_entity_poly.entity_id
_entity_poly.type
_entity_poly.pdbx_seq_one_letter_code
_entity_poly.pdbx_strand_id
1 'polypeptide(L)'
;DEVSALEIEYVGKETIKSKLGNIRCLKFSPSIKPGRIFKKDSRLYLWVTDDGNRVPVKAQVEILVGAVTMELKSAAGLKYALAKE
;
A
#
# COMPACT_ATOMS: atom_id res chain seq x y z
N ASP A 1 15.18 9.02 20.36
CA ASP A 1 13.84 8.70 19.89
C ASP A 1 13.04 9.97 19.66
N GLU A 2 12.57 10.17 18.44
CA GLU A 2 11.78 11.34 18.05
C GLU A 2 10.38 10.86 17.65
N VAL A 3 9.35 11.34 18.35
CA VAL A 3 7.96 11.07 18.01
C VAL A 3 7.56 12.05 16.92
N SER A 4 7.11 11.54 15.77
CA SER A 4 6.56 12.36 14.69
C SER A 4 5.19 11.90 14.27
N ALA A 5 4.32 12.85 13.95
CA ALA A 5 3.04 12.58 13.33
C ALA A 5 3.22 11.85 11.99
N LEU A 6 2.46 10.78 11.79
CA LEU A 6 2.32 10.10 10.50
C LEU A 6 1.05 10.65 9.84
N GLU A 7 1.21 11.38 8.75
CA GLU A 7 0.07 11.83 7.95
C GLU A 7 -0.25 10.76 6.91
N ILE A 8 -1.54 10.47 6.69
CA ILE A 8 -1.99 9.51 5.70
C ILE A 8 -3.00 10.18 4.79
N GLU A 9 -2.63 10.34 3.52
CA GLU A 9 -3.53 10.81 2.46
C GLU A 9 -4.33 9.61 1.93
N TYR A 10 -5.67 9.76 1.84
CA TYR A 10 -6.50 8.84 1.07
C TYR A 10 -6.54 9.30 -0.38
N VAL A 11 -5.98 8.49 -1.28
CA VAL A 11 -5.80 8.83 -2.70
C VAL A 11 -7.03 8.45 -3.52
N GLY A 12 -7.73 7.38 -3.14
CA GLY A 12 -8.94 6.95 -3.85
C GLY A 12 -9.12 5.42 -3.89
N LYS A 13 -9.94 4.96 -4.84
CA LYS A 13 -10.19 3.53 -5.08
C LYS A 13 -9.62 3.09 -6.43
N GLU A 14 -8.95 1.95 -6.46
CA GLU A 14 -8.36 1.37 -7.68
C GLU A 14 -8.50 -0.17 -7.64
N THR A 15 -8.76 -0.80 -8.79
CA THR A 15 -8.62 -2.26 -8.92
C THR A 15 -7.16 -2.61 -9.20
N ILE A 16 -6.59 -3.49 -8.38
CA ILE A 16 -5.22 -3.98 -8.52
C ILE A 16 -5.21 -5.41 -9.04
N LYS A 17 -4.53 -5.61 -10.17
CA LYS A 17 -4.21 -6.95 -10.68
C LYS A 17 -3.14 -7.58 -9.80
N SER A 18 -3.46 -8.73 -9.22
CA SER A 18 -2.56 -9.50 -8.36
C SER A 18 -2.53 -10.98 -8.75
N LYS A 19 -1.64 -11.75 -8.14
CA LYS A 19 -1.60 -13.22 -8.30
C LYS A 19 -2.86 -13.92 -7.78
N LEU A 20 -3.68 -13.24 -6.97
CA LEU A 20 -4.93 -13.76 -6.41
C LEU A 20 -6.17 -13.33 -7.22
N GLY A 21 -5.97 -12.58 -8.31
CA GLY A 21 -7.02 -12.00 -9.15
C GLY A 21 -7.01 -10.47 -9.13
N ASN A 22 -8.02 -9.87 -9.77
CA ASN A 22 -8.29 -8.44 -9.69
C ASN A 22 -8.96 -8.13 -8.35
N ILE A 23 -8.40 -7.20 -7.59
CA ILE A 23 -8.85 -6.88 -6.23
C ILE A 23 -9.12 -5.38 -6.13
N ARG A 24 -10.35 -5.02 -5.76
CA ARG A 24 -10.74 -3.64 -5.46
C ARG A 24 -10.02 -3.16 -4.19
N CYS A 25 -9.31 -2.06 -4.29
CA CYS A 25 -8.48 -1.52 -3.21
C CYS A 25 -8.78 -0.05 -2.91
N LEU A 26 -8.60 0.32 -1.65
CA LEU A 26 -8.38 1.69 -1.19
C LEU A 26 -6.88 2.00 -1.30
N LYS A 27 -6.54 3.14 -1.88
CA LYS A 27 -5.17 3.61 -2.05
C LYS A 27 -4.87 4.73 -1.07
N PHE A 28 -3.73 4.62 -0.40
CA PHE A 28 -3.24 5.59 0.57
C PHE A 28 -1.83 6.03 0.22
N SER A 29 -1.48 7.26 0.61
CA SER A 29 -0.10 7.77 0.56
C SER A 29 0.29 8.34 1.93
N PRO A 30 1.08 7.60 2.72
CA PRO A 30 1.60 8.13 3.99
C PRO A 30 2.77 9.08 3.75
N SER A 31 2.94 10.03 4.67
CA SER A 31 4.11 10.92 4.71
C SER A 31 5.39 10.13 4.93
N ILE A 32 6.44 10.45 4.16
CA ILE A 32 7.78 9.85 4.33
C ILE A 32 8.74 10.90 4.88
N LYS A 33 9.53 10.51 5.89
CA LYS A 33 10.70 11.30 6.29
C LYS A 33 11.86 11.02 5.33
N PRO A 34 12.42 12.05 4.68
CA PRO A 34 13.61 11.90 3.84
C PRO A 34 14.78 11.34 4.65
N GLY A 35 15.65 10.57 4.01
CA GLY A 35 16.78 9.95 4.70
C GLY A 35 17.74 9.28 3.74
N ARG A 36 18.51 8.31 4.23
CA ARG A 36 19.51 7.61 3.41
C ARG A 36 18.91 6.79 2.27
N ILE A 37 17.62 6.45 2.35
CA ILE A 37 16.93 5.56 1.41
C ILE A 37 15.90 6.32 0.56
N PHE A 38 15.26 7.34 1.14
CA PHE A 38 14.15 8.08 0.55
C PHE A 38 14.57 9.51 0.20
N LYS A 39 14.23 9.94 -1.02
CA LYS A 39 14.40 11.33 -1.46
C LYS A 39 13.36 12.23 -0.77
N LYS A 40 13.56 13.55 -0.89
CA LYS A 40 12.64 14.54 -0.33
C LYS A 40 11.22 14.43 -0.89
N ASP A 41 11.12 14.01 -2.14
CA ASP A 41 9.91 13.89 -2.95
C ASP A 41 9.43 12.43 -3.11
N SER A 42 10.11 11.47 -2.48
CA SER A 42 9.72 10.06 -2.50
C SER A 42 8.28 9.89 -2.02
N ARG A 43 7.46 9.21 -2.82
CA ARG A 43 6.11 8.80 -2.41
C ARG A 43 6.02 7.30 -2.12
N LEU A 44 5.22 6.97 -1.12
CA LEU A 44 4.79 5.62 -0.82
C LEU A 44 3.32 5.54 -1.18
N TYR A 45 2.96 4.48 -1.89
CA TYR A 45 1.57 4.11 -2.13
C TYR A 45 1.29 2.75 -1.49
N LEU A 46 0.21 2.68 -0.74
CA LEU A 46 -0.29 1.47 -0.10
C LEU A 46 -1.70 1.19 -0.61
N TRP A 47 -1.90 0.00 -1.18
CA TRP A 47 -3.21 -0.48 -1.61
C TRP A 47 -3.70 -1.53 -0.62
N VAL A 48 -4.87 -1.28 -0.07
CA VAL A 48 -5.52 -2.12 0.95
C VAL A 48 -6.86 -2.57 0.40
N THR A 49 -7.27 -3.82 0.62
CA THR A 49 -8.57 -4.32 0.11
C THR A 49 -9.75 -3.43 0.52
N ASP A 50 -10.68 -3.22 -0.41
CA ASP A 50 -11.95 -2.58 -0.13
C ASP A 50 -13.00 -3.60 0.36
N ASP A 51 -12.66 -4.28 1.47
CA ASP A 51 -13.52 -5.23 2.20
C ASP A 51 -13.36 -5.06 3.71
N GLY A 52 -14.05 -5.90 4.49
CA GLY A 52 -13.97 -5.88 5.95
C GLY A 52 -12.64 -6.39 6.53
N ASN A 53 -11.74 -7.00 5.74
CA ASN A 53 -10.46 -7.48 6.23
C ASN A 53 -9.36 -6.40 6.16
N ARG A 54 -9.47 -5.47 5.20
CA ARG A 54 -8.48 -4.39 4.98
C ARG A 54 -7.04 -4.92 4.86
N VAL A 55 -6.84 -5.92 4.01
CA VAL A 55 -5.55 -6.58 3.79
C VAL A 55 -4.68 -5.74 2.84
N PRO A 56 -3.40 -5.49 3.15
CA PRO A 56 -2.47 -4.89 2.20
C PRO A 56 -2.27 -5.79 0.97
N VAL A 57 -2.58 -5.27 -0.22
CA VAL A 57 -2.46 -5.99 -1.50
C VAL A 57 -1.15 -5.64 -2.21
N LYS A 58 -0.78 -4.36 -2.18
CA LYS A 58 0.42 -3.84 -2.83
C LYS A 58 0.99 -2.67 -2.02
N ALA A 59 2.31 -2.55 -1.98
CA ALA A 59 2.98 -1.33 -1.58
C ALA A 59 4.06 -0.98 -2.61
N GLN A 60 4.21 0.30 -2.93
CA GLN A 60 5.25 0.77 -3.81
C GLN A 60 5.86 2.04 -3.22
N VAL A 61 7.18 2.09 -3.17
CA VAL A 61 7.91 3.26 -2.66
C VAL A 61 9.06 3.60 -3.59
N GLU A 62 9.17 4.89 -3.90
CA GLU A 62 10.30 5.44 -4.64
C GLU A 62 11.50 5.59 -3.71
N ILE A 63 12.64 5.05 -4.12
CA ILE A 63 13.90 5.15 -3.38
C ILE A 63 14.91 5.98 -4.18
N LEU A 64 16.13 6.14 -3.67
CA LEU A 64 17.17 6.92 -4.34
C LEU A 64 17.35 6.55 -5.83
N VAL A 65 17.33 5.25 -6.15
CA VAL A 65 17.43 4.73 -7.51
C VAL A 65 16.36 3.65 -7.70
N GLY A 66 15.36 3.96 -8.54
CA GLY A 66 14.26 3.05 -8.84
C GLY A 66 13.17 3.03 -7.76
N ALA A 67 12.50 1.88 -7.64
CA ALA A 67 11.40 1.70 -6.71
C ALA A 67 11.43 0.29 -6.10
N VAL A 68 10.94 0.18 -4.88
CA VAL A 68 10.66 -1.10 -4.23
C VAL A 68 9.16 -1.36 -4.31
N THR A 69 8.79 -2.54 -4.79
CA THR A 69 7.39 -2.98 -4.89
C THR A 69 7.21 -4.26 -4.09
N MET A 70 6.20 -4.27 -3.21
CA MET A 70 5.73 -5.43 -2.47
C MET A 70 4.35 -5.81 -2.98
N GLU A 71 4.13 -7.10 -3.24
CA GLU A 71 2.84 -7.63 -3.70
C GLU A 71 2.40 -8.81 -2.81
N LEU A 72 1.10 -8.86 -2.54
CA LEU A 72 0.48 -9.95 -1.79
C LEU A 72 0.60 -11.27 -2.56
N LYS A 73 1.27 -12.25 -1.96
CA LYS A 73 1.45 -13.58 -2.55
C LYS A 73 0.28 -14.52 -2.27
N SER A 74 -0.22 -14.54 -1.04
CA SER A 74 -1.31 -15.38 -0.57
C SER A 74 -1.97 -14.77 0.67
N ALA A 75 -3.22 -15.12 0.93
CA ALA A 75 -3.94 -14.74 2.13
C ALA A 75 -4.75 -15.95 2.65
N ALA A 76 -4.73 -16.17 3.96
CA ALA A 76 -5.40 -17.27 4.64
C ALA A 76 -5.99 -16.79 5.96
N GLY A 77 -6.99 -17.52 6.49
CA GLY A 77 -7.64 -17.17 7.76
C GLY A 77 -8.47 -15.88 7.72
N LEU A 78 -8.96 -15.49 6.54
CA LEU A 78 -9.75 -14.28 6.37
C LEU A 78 -11.16 -14.43 6.95
N LYS A 79 -11.65 -13.39 7.63
CA LYS A 79 -13.01 -13.35 8.18
C LYS A 79 -14.05 -13.06 7.09
N TYR A 80 -13.71 -12.20 6.14
CA TYR A 80 -14.54 -11.85 5.00
C TYR A 80 -13.92 -12.35 3.68
N ALA A 81 -14.71 -12.46 2.63
CA ALA A 81 -14.17 -12.71 1.30
C ALA A 81 -13.26 -11.54 0.86
N LEU A 82 -12.20 -11.84 0.11
CA LEU A 82 -11.40 -10.80 -0.54
C LEU A 82 -12.28 -10.00 -1.50
N ALA A 83 -12.06 -8.69 -1.57
CA ALA A 83 -12.72 -7.74 -2.48
C ALA A 83 -12.40 -7.98 -3.97
N LYS A 84 -12.60 -9.20 -4.47
CA LYS A 84 -12.44 -9.53 -5.88
C LYS A 84 -13.49 -8.78 -6.72
N GLU A 85 -13.08 -8.38 -7.92
CA GLU A 85 -13.98 -7.87 -8.96
C GLU A 85 -14.70 -9.03 -9.67
#